data_AF-A0A7S3KK61-F1
#
_entry.id   AF-A0A7S3KK61-F1
#
_cell.length_a   1.000
_cell.length_b   1.000
_cell.length_c   1.000
_cell.angle_alpha   90.00
_cell.angle_beta   90.00
_cell.angle_gamma   90.00
#
_symmetry.space_group_name_H-M   'P 1'
#
loop_
_entity.id
_entity.type
_entity.pdbx_description
1 polymer ?
#
loop_
_entity_poly.entity_id
_entity_poly.type
_entity_poly.pdbx_seq_one_letter_code
_entity_poly.pdbx_strand_id
1 'polypeptide(L)'
;MSHFRGAVFRARMFILKLALNFAYRPGSHFKFYYPGLEIKYACEEAEKLGAELHFLGPELNNITWRRLYHEHRLNMGNVFYKLYEFGGTRWEGEHYQQIQKLQLTTPSSYVESCCDTYNINWYIQSLDIMFPYLKRILIDKRDMALYKYITRNAKEGQKIVAVVNQWHMEGIEHLWAHEYGMLPRSQSITEEIDPIGDMPLKEGLFDMLYNAFQRELKNAHSNTTPASYSNMMNTYHREQNWQYEHRNM
;
A
#
# COMPACT_ATOMS: atom_id res chain seq x y z
N MET A 1 27.71 -23.54 -16.28
CA MET A 1 27.00 -23.76 -15.00
C MET A 1 26.49 -25.19 -14.98
N SER A 2 26.56 -25.93 -13.87
CA SER A 2 26.09 -27.33 -13.88
C SER A 2 24.57 -27.38 -14.02
N HIS A 3 24.08 -28.19 -14.96
CA HIS A 3 22.64 -28.39 -15.21
C HIS A 3 21.88 -28.77 -13.93
N PHE A 4 22.54 -29.51 -13.03
CA PHE A 4 22.01 -29.90 -11.73
C PHE A 4 21.66 -28.71 -10.83
N ARG A 5 22.58 -27.74 -10.65
CA ARG A 5 22.32 -26.56 -9.82
C ARG A 5 21.19 -25.70 -10.38
N GLY A 6 21.09 -25.61 -11.71
CA GLY A 6 19.99 -24.92 -12.38
C GLY A 6 18.63 -25.60 -12.13
N ALA A 7 18.58 -26.94 -12.20
CA ALA A 7 17.38 -27.71 -11.94
C ALA A 7 16.90 -27.57 -10.48
N VAL A 8 17.82 -27.70 -9.51
CA VAL A 8 17.51 -27.52 -8.08
C VAL A 8 16.97 -26.12 -7.79
N PHE A 9 17.56 -25.09 -8.39
CA PHE A 9 17.07 -23.72 -8.26
C PHE A 9 15.64 -23.56 -8.81
N ARG A 10 15.36 -24.08 -10.00
CA ARG A 10 14.02 -24.01 -10.61
C ARG A 10 12.98 -24.73 -9.76
N ALA A 11 13.31 -25.92 -9.25
CA ALA A 11 12.43 -26.66 -8.35
C ALA A 11 12.13 -25.86 -7.08
N ARG A 12 13.16 -25.27 -6.46
CA ARG A 12 12.98 -24.41 -5.28
C ARG A 12 12.09 -23.20 -5.56
N MET A 13 12.32 -22.50 -6.68
CA MET A 13 11.49 -21.34 -7.06
C MET A 13 10.05 -21.73 -7.36
N PHE A 14 9.84 -22.91 -7.96
CA PHE A 14 8.50 -23.44 -8.19
C PHE A 14 7.77 -23.71 -6.87
N ILE A 15 8.42 -24.33 -5.90
CA ILE A 15 7.79 -24.60 -4.61
C ILE A 15 7.58 -23.30 -3.81
N LEU A 16 8.52 -22.36 -3.86
CA LEU A 16 8.34 -21.03 -3.26
C LEU A 16 7.13 -20.31 -3.87
N LYS A 17 6.96 -20.39 -5.20
CA LYS A 17 5.77 -19.86 -5.88
C LYS A 17 4.49 -20.55 -5.39
N LEU A 18 4.51 -21.87 -5.22
CA LEU A 18 3.36 -22.60 -4.65
C LEU A 18 3.07 -22.16 -3.21
N ALA A 19 4.10 -21.99 -2.38
CA ALA A 19 3.96 -21.55 -1.00
C ALA A 19 3.41 -20.12 -0.90
N LEU A 20 3.90 -19.20 -1.74
CA LEU A 20 3.36 -17.84 -1.83
C LEU A 20 1.92 -17.82 -2.33
N ASN A 21 1.60 -18.64 -3.33
CA ASN A 21 0.22 -18.77 -3.83
C ASN A 21 -0.70 -19.38 -2.77
N PHE A 22 -0.22 -20.34 -1.99
CA PHE A 22 -0.99 -20.93 -0.91
C PHE A 22 -1.21 -19.93 0.23
N ALA A 23 -0.16 -19.21 0.63
CA ALA A 23 -0.21 -18.20 1.67
C ALA A 23 -1.11 -17.04 1.25
N TYR A 24 -0.80 -16.34 0.17
CA TYR A 24 -1.48 -15.08 -0.14
C TYR A 24 -2.72 -15.25 -1.00
N ARG A 25 -2.89 -16.41 -1.65
CA ARG A 25 -3.94 -16.65 -2.67
C ARG A 25 -4.20 -15.42 -3.52
N PRO A 26 -3.16 -14.78 -4.10
CA PRO A 26 -3.40 -13.64 -4.96
C PRO A 26 -4.36 -14.15 -6.04
N GLY A 27 -5.54 -13.52 -6.15
CA GLY A 27 -6.55 -13.96 -7.11
C GLY A 27 -5.91 -14.14 -8.49
N SER A 28 -6.47 -14.99 -9.35
CA SER A 28 -5.93 -15.36 -10.69
C SER A 28 -5.57 -14.17 -11.60
N HIS A 29 -5.99 -12.97 -11.22
CA HIS A 29 -5.86 -11.73 -11.95
C HIS A 29 -4.98 -10.68 -11.26
N PHE A 30 -4.57 -10.89 -10.00
CA PHE A 30 -3.61 -10.01 -9.35
C PHE A 30 -2.21 -10.28 -9.93
N LYS A 31 -1.65 -9.26 -10.58
CA LYS A 31 -0.42 -9.37 -11.35
C LYS A 31 0.49 -8.21 -10.96
N PHE A 32 1.53 -8.51 -10.17
CA PHE A 32 2.56 -7.58 -9.69
C PHE A 32 3.23 -6.71 -10.78
N TYR A 33 3.07 -7.06 -12.05
CA TYR A 33 3.75 -6.44 -13.18
C TYR A 33 2.86 -5.50 -14.01
N TYR A 34 1.57 -5.37 -13.70
CA TYR A 34 0.72 -4.39 -14.39
C TYR A 34 0.78 -3.04 -13.68
N PRO A 35 1.17 -1.97 -14.39
CA PRO A 35 1.13 -0.64 -13.82
C PRO A 35 -0.32 -0.21 -13.59
N GLY A 36 -0.66 0.25 -12.39
CA GLY A 36 -1.98 0.80 -12.11
C GLY A 36 -2.12 2.27 -12.52
N LEU A 37 -3.26 2.86 -12.17
CA LEU A 37 -3.57 4.27 -12.50
C LEU A 37 -2.64 5.25 -11.80
N GLU A 38 -2.06 4.88 -10.66
CA GLU A 38 -1.09 5.65 -9.90
C GLU A 38 0.14 6.03 -10.72
N ILE A 39 0.57 5.16 -11.64
CA ILE A 39 1.72 5.45 -12.51
C ILE A 39 1.37 6.55 -13.51
N LYS A 40 0.15 6.57 -14.04
CA LYS A 40 -0.32 7.63 -14.92
C LYS A 40 -0.31 8.97 -14.20
N TYR A 41 -0.91 9.05 -13.01
CA TYR A 41 -0.95 10.29 -12.24
C TYR A 41 0.45 10.76 -11.83
N ALA A 42 1.35 9.85 -11.48
CA ALA A 42 2.73 10.20 -11.16
C ALA A 42 3.50 10.75 -12.39
N CYS A 43 3.21 10.25 -13.60
CA CYS A 43 3.76 10.81 -14.83
C CYS A 43 3.21 12.20 -15.10
N GLU A 44 1.89 12.39 -15.00
CA GLU A 44 1.24 13.69 -15.21
C GLU A 44 1.75 14.77 -14.23
N GLU A 45 1.94 14.42 -12.96
CA GLU A 45 2.51 15.34 -11.97
C GLU A 45 3.99 15.64 -12.22
N ALA A 46 4.77 14.64 -12.62
CA ALA A 46 6.17 14.87 -12.97
C ALA A 46 6.32 15.80 -14.18
N GLU A 47 5.47 15.63 -15.20
CA GLU A 47 5.41 16.52 -16.37
C GLU A 47 5.05 17.95 -15.96
N LYS A 48 4.03 18.14 -15.10
CA LYS A 48 3.65 19.46 -14.58
C LYS A 48 4.79 20.14 -13.81
N LEU A 49 5.57 19.37 -13.06
CA LEU A 49 6.69 19.88 -12.26
C LEU A 49 7.98 20.07 -13.07
N GLY A 50 8.00 19.68 -14.35
CA GLY A 50 9.21 19.65 -15.16
C GLY A 50 10.30 18.73 -14.59
N ALA A 51 9.90 17.70 -13.85
CA ALA A 51 10.81 16.77 -13.20
C ALA A 51 11.23 15.64 -14.14
N GLU A 52 12.46 15.15 -13.97
CA GLU A 52 12.95 14.01 -14.74
C GLU A 52 12.28 12.72 -14.26
N LEU A 53 11.62 12.01 -15.17
CA LEU A 53 10.91 10.75 -14.90
C LEU A 53 11.85 9.56 -15.02
N HIS A 54 12.01 8.81 -13.94
CA HIS A 54 12.77 7.56 -13.92
C HIS A 54 11.88 6.36 -13.59
N PHE A 55 11.66 5.48 -14.58
CA PHE A 55 10.99 4.19 -14.39
C PHE A 55 11.96 3.15 -13.87
N LEU A 56 11.79 2.73 -12.63
CA LEU A 56 12.73 1.84 -11.94
C LEU A 56 12.50 0.34 -12.22
N GLY A 57 12.07 0.01 -13.44
CA GLY A 57 12.06 -1.33 -14.03
C GLY A 57 11.26 -2.41 -13.29
N PRO A 58 11.20 -3.63 -13.84
CA PRO A 58 10.49 -4.75 -13.20
C PRO A 58 11.20 -5.20 -11.91
N GLU A 59 10.41 -5.73 -10.98
CA GLU A 59 10.88 -6.19 -9.67
C GLU A 59 11.92 -7.32 -9.77
N LEU A 60 11.71 -8.23 -10.72
CA LEU A 60 12.59 -9.36 -10.98
C LEU A 60 13.56 -9.04 -12.12
N ASN A 61 14.63 -8.33 -11.81
CA ASN A 61 15.75 -8.11 -12.73
C ASN A 61 16.81 -9.23 -12.63
N ASN A 62 17.78 -9.22 -13.56
CA ASN A 62 18.87 -10.22 -13.59
C ASN A 62 19.69 -10.26 -12.29
N ILE A 63 19.82 -9.14 -11.59
CA ILE A 63 20.54 -9.04 -10.32
C ILE A 63 19.74 -9.73 -9.22
N THR A 64 18.43 -9.50 -9.15
CA THR A 64 17.51 -10.17 -8.22
C THR A 64 17.52 -11.67 -8.46
N TRP A 65 17.43 -12.12 -9.72
CA TRP A 65 17.54 -13.54 -10.07
C TRP A 65 18.86 -14.16 -9.64
N ARG A 66 19.98 -13.46 -9.83
CA ARG A 66 21.30 -13.94 -9.37
C ARG A 66 21.36 -14.02 -7.85
N ARG A 67 20.80 -13.04 -7.12
CA ARG A 67 20.73 -13.05 -5.65
C ARG A 67 19.90 -14.23 -5.14
N LEU A 68 18.74 -14.48 -5.75
CA LEU A 68 17.89 -15.63 -5.43
C LEU A 68 18.58 -16.95 -5.74
N TYR A 69 19.34 -17.03 -6.84
CA TYR A 69 20.09 -18.24 -7.20
C TYR A 69 21.11 -18.63 -6.13
N HIS A 70 21.85 -17.65 -5.61
CA HIS A 70 22.88 -17.88 -4.58
C HIS A 70 22.36 -17.95 -3.14
N GLU A 71 21.07 -17.70 -2.90
CA GLU A 71 20.51 -17.80 -1.55
C GLU A 71 20.22 -19.25 -1.19
N HIS A 72 21.08 -19.86 -0.38
CA HIS A 72 20.92 -21.26 0.05
C HIS A 72 19.96 -21.45 1.23
N ARG A 73 19.60 -20.36 1.94
CA ARG A 73 18.74 -20.43 3.14
C ARG A 73 17.24 -20.50 2.86
N LEU A 74 16.85 -20.44 1.59
CA LEU A 74 15.49 -20.73 1.12
C LEU A 74 15.22 -22.24 1.13
N ASN A 75 15.46 -22.88 2.29
CA ASN A 75 15.25 -24.32 2.46
C ASN A 75 13.78 -24.60 2.72
N MET A 76 13.28 -25.68 2.11
CA MET A 76 11.86 -26.03 2.18
C MET A 76 11.38 -26.30 3.61
N GLY A 77 12.17 -27.01 4.41
CA GLY A 77 11.83 -27.28 5.81
C GLY A 77 11.67 -25.99 6.62
N ASN A 78 12.50 -24.98 6.37
CA ASN A 78 12.39 -23.68 7.03
C ASN A 78 11.12 -22.93 6.59
N VAL A 79 10.78 -22.98 5.30
CA VAL A 79 9.53 -22.38 4.78
C VAL A 79 8.31 -23.02 5.44
N PHE A 80 8.24 -24.36 5.51
CA PHE A 80 7.10 -25.03 6.14
C PHE A 80 7.04 -24.79 7.64
N TYR A 81 8.18 -24.77 8.32
CA TYR A 81 8.26 -24.42 9.73
C TYR A 81 7.75 -23.00 9.99
N LYS A 82 8.16 -22.02 9.16
CA LYS A 82 7.69 -20.64 9.26
C LYS A 82 6.21 -20.45 8.91
N LEU A 83 5.70 -21.20 7.94
CA LEU A 83 4.26 -21.24 7.65
C LEU A 83 3.46 -21.86 8.81
N TYR A 84 4.00 -22.88 9.48
CA TYR A 84 3.39 -23.44 10.68
C TYR A 84 3.41 -22.46 11.85
N GLU A 85 4.55 -21.79 12.09
CA GLU A 85 4.69 -20.76 13.13
C GLU A 85 3.77 -19.55 12.89
N PHE A 86 3.48 -19.24 11.62
CA PHE A 86 2.51 -18.21 11.26
C PHE A 86 1.09 -18.56 11.71
N GLY A 87 0.72 -19.84 11.67
CA GLY A 87 -0.54 -20.35 12.22
C GLY A 87 -0.53 -20.25 13.75
N GLY A 88 -1.51 -19.57 14.32
CA GLY A 88 -1.59 -19.25 15.75
C GLY A 88 -1.05 -17.88 16.12
N THR A 89 -0.55 -17.08 15.17
CA THR A 89 -0.22 -15.67 15.42
C THR A 89 -1.44 -14.77 15.26
N ARG A 90 -1.40 -13.56 15.84
CA ARG A 90 -2.44 -12.54 15.59
C ARG A 90 -2.63 -12.21 14.09
N TRP A 91 -1.59 -12.44 13.29
CA TRP A 91 -1.58 -12.21 11.86
C TRP A 91 -2.46 -13.19 11.08
N GLU A 92 -2.79 -14.36 11.67
CA GLU A 92 -3.66 -15.34 11.04
C GLU A 92 -5.10 -14.82 10.88
N GLY A 93 -5.64 -14.14 11.90
CA GLY A 93 -6.98 -13.56 11.81
C GLY A 93 -7.08 -12.50 10.71
N GLU A 94 -6.08 -11.62 10.64
CA GLU A 94 -5.98 -10.61 9.58
C GLU A 94 -5.76 -11.23 8.20
N HIS A 95 -4.98 -12.31 8.12
CA HIS A 95 -4.76 -13.09 6.90
C HIS A 95 -6.05 -13.65 6.33
N TYR A 96 -6.89 -14.27 7.17
CA TYR A 96 -8.20 -14.75 6.75
C TYR A 96 -9.11 -13.62 6.26
N GLN A 97 -9.11 -12.47 6.93
CA GLN A 97 -9.87 -11.30 6.48
C GLN A 97 -9.39 -10.78 5.12
N GLN A 98 -8.08 -10.74 4.88
CA GLN A 98 -7.53 -10.33 3.59
C GLN A 98 -7.90 -11.30 2.46
N ILE A 99 -7.84 -12.61 2.73
CA ILE A 99 -8.29 -13.62 1.76
C ILE A 99 -9.77 -13.46 1.45
N GLN A 100 -10.62 -13.21 2.45
CA GLN A 100 -12.05 -12.98 2.23
C GLN A 100 -12.30 -11.73 1.38
N LYS A 101 -11.60 -10.62 1.66
CA LYS A 101 -11.67 -9.41 0.82
C LYS A 101 -11.25 -9.68 -0.62
N LEU A 102 -10.14 -10.40 -0.83
CA LEU A 102 -9.66 -10.81 -2.15
C LEU A 102 -10.67 -11.68 -2.91
N GLN A 103 -11.41 -12.53 -2.21
CA GLN A 103 -12.43 -13.39 -2.83
C GLN A 103 -13.71 -12.64 -3.20
N LEU A 104 -14.05 -11.59 -2.45
CA LEU A 104 -15.30 -10.82 -2.63
C LEU A 104 -15.14 -9.63 -3.60
N THR A 105 -13.92 -9.22 -3.92
CA THR A 105 -13.65 -8.04 -4.74
C THR A 105 -13.01 -8.39 -6.08
N THR A 106 -13.27 -7.56 -7.09
CA THR A 106 -12.50 -7.65 -8.34
C THR A 106 -11.07 -7.17 -8.10
N PRO A 107 -10.09 -7.64 -8.87
CA PRO A 107 -8.67 -7.31 -8.67
C PRO A 107 -8.40 -5.80 -8.73
N SER A 108 -9.05 -5.08 -9.64
CA SER A 108 -8.92 -3.63 -9.74
C SER A 108 -9.50 -2.94 -8.51
N SER A 109 -10.70 -3.36 -8.08
CA SER A 109 -11.33 -2.82 -6.88
C SER A 109 -10.52 -3.15 -5.62
N TYR A 110 -9.91 -4.34 -5.52
CA TYR A 110 -9.04 -4.71 -4.41
C TYR A 110 -7.80 -3.82 -4.36
N VAL A 111 -7.14 -3.60 -5.49
CA VAL A 111 -5.96 -2.72 -5.54
C VAL A 111 -6.34 -1.28 -5.17
N GLU A 112 -7.44 -0.76 -5.70
CA GLU A 112 -7.86 0.62 -5.43
C GLU A 112 -8.36 0.85 -4.00
N SER A 113 -9.06 -0.12 -3.41
CA SER A 113 -9.72 0.06 -2.10
C SER A 113 -8.98 -0.60 -0.94
N CYS A 114 -8.17 -1.62 -1.20
CA CYS A 114 -7.55 -2.46 -0.18
C CYS A 114 -6.01 -2.46 -0.25
N CYS A 115 -5.34 -1.92 -1.27
CA CYS A 115 -3.89 -1.71 -1.22
C CYS A 115 -3.53 -0.33 -0.65
N ASP A 116 -3.96 -0.06 0.58
CA ASP A 116 -3.49 1.08 1.35
C ASP A 116 -2.10 0.79 1.98
N THR A 117 -1.46 1.83 2.52
CA THR A 117 -0.15 1.70 3.19
C THR A 117 -0.19 0.66 4.31
N TYR A 118 -1.31 0.56 5.04
CA TYR A 118 -1.47 -0.42 6.11
C TYR A 118 -1.42 -1.86 5.58
N ASN A 119 -2.21 -2.18 4.56
CA ASN A 119 -2.27 -3.53 4.01
C ASN A 119 -0.98 -3.90 3.29
N ILE A 120 -0.32 -2.96 2.62
CA ILE A 120 1.01 -3.22 2.06
C ILE A 120 2.04 -3.49 3.16
N ASN A 121 2.05 -2.73 4.25
CA ASN A 121 2.92 -2.99 5.39
C ASN A 121 2.63 -4.36 6.02
N TRP A 122 1.35 -4.74 6.09
CA TRP A 122 0.95 -6.09 6.49
C TRP A 122 1.52 -7.17 5.57
N TYR A 123 1.49 -6.98 4.24
CA TYR A 123 2.10 -7.91 3.29
C TYR A 123 3.62 -8.01 3.49
N ILE A 124 4.30 -6.89 3.74
CA ILE A 124 5.75 -6.86 3.99
C ILE A 124 6.10 -7.58 5.29
N GLN A 125 5.35 -7.34 6.37
CA GLN A 125 5.58 -7.96 7.68
C GLN A 125 5.26 -9.45 7.65
N SER A 126 4.16 -9.84 7.01
CA SER A 126 3.83 -11.26 6.81
C SER A 126 4.89 -11.98 5.95
N LEU A 127 5.47 -11.31 4.95
CA LEU A 127 6.60 -11.82 4.17
C LEU A 127 7.86 -11.98 5.02
N ASP A 128 8.10 -11.09 5.98
CA ASP A 128 9.24 -11.19 6.90
C ASP A 128 9.11 -12.40 7.83
N ILE A 129 7.90 -12.69 8.30
CA ILE A 129 7.63 -13.86 9.15
C ILE A 129 7.75 -15.15 8.34
N MET A 130 7.03 -15.26 7.22
CA MET A 130 6.93 -16.51 6.45
C MET A 130 8.16 -16.76 5.56
N PHE A 131 8.74 -15.70 4.99
CA PHE A 131 9.80 -15.78 3.98
C PHE A 131 10.90 -14.69 4.19
N PRO A 132 11.57 -14.61 5.35
CA PRO A 132 12.48 -13.51 5.69
C PRO A 132 13.61 -13.31 4.68
N TYR A 133 14.16 -14.41 4.16
CA TYR A 133 15.23 -14.35 3.16
C TYR A 133 14.74 -13.86 1.80
N LEU A 134 13.48 -14.13 1.46
CA LEU A 134 12.86 -13.62 0.25
C LEU A 134 12.61 -12.13 0.38
N LYS A 135 12.00 -11.70 1.50
CA LYS A 135 11.78 -10.29 1.85
C LYS A 135 13.08 -9.49 1.77
N ARG A 136 14.16 -10.00 2.36
CA ARG A 136 15.48 -9.37 2.29
C ARG A 136 16.00 -9.17 0.86
N ILE A 137 15.74 -10.09 -0.06
CA ILE A 137 16.25 -10.00 -1.43
C ILE A 137 15.36 -9.14 -2.31
N LEU A 138 14.04 -9.36 -2.22
CA LEU A 138 13.05 -8.70 -3.07
C LEU A 138 12.77 -7.28 -2.63
N ILE A 139 12.78 -7.01 -1.32
CA ILE A 139 12.42 -5.72 -0.72
C ILE A 139 13.70 -5.04 -0.23
N ASP A 140 14.26 -5.39 0.93
CA ASP A 140 15.36 -4.63 1.57
C ASP A 140 16.56 -4.34 0.63
N LYS A 141 17.10 -5.38 -0.04
CA LYS A 141 18.24 -5.22 -0.96
C LYS A 141 17.85 -4.54 -2.28
N ARG A 142 16.57 -4.52 -2.63
CA ARG A 142 16.04 -3.82 -3.79
C ARG A 142 15.83 -2.35 -3.45
N ASP A 143 15.25 -2.04 -2.31
CA ASP A 143 15.09 -0.68 -1.78
C ASP A 143 16.42 0.05 -1.77
N MET A 144 17.46 -0.58 -1.21
CA MET A 144 18.81 0.01 -1.22
C MET A 144 19.37 0.22 -2.64
N ALA A 145 19.04 -0.66 -3.59
CA ALA A 145 19.49 -0.51 -4.97
C ALA A 145 18.72 0.60 -5.71
N LEU A 146 17.40 0.71 -5.47
CA LEU A 146 16.54 1.76 -5.98
C LEU A 146 16.98 3.12 -5.42
N TYR A 147 17.16 3.19 -4.11
CA TYR A 147 17.66 4.36 -3.40
C TYR A 147 19.01 4.85 -3.95
N LYS A 148 19.99 3.94 -4.07
CA LYS A 148 21.30 4.26 -4.66
C LYS A 148 21.21 4.70 -6.12
N TYR A 149 20.23 4.20 -6.86
CA TYR A 149 20.01 4.62 -8.24
C TYR A 149 19.42 6.03 -8.28
N ILE A 150 18.43 6.34 -7.43
CA ILE A 150 17.82 7.67 -7.34
C ILE A 150 18.88 8.70 -6.94
N THR A 151 19.62 8.45 -5.86
CA THR A 151 20.65 9.38 -5.35
C THR A 151 21.81 9.60 -6.31
N ARG A 152 22.25 8.57 -7.06
CA ARG A 152 23.30 8.73 -8.06
C ARG A 152 22.90 9.57 -9.28
N ASN A 153 21.63 9.46 -9.68
CA ASN A 153 21.10 10.26 -10.79
C ASN A 153 20.64 11.64 -10.31
N ALA A 154 20.43 11.80 -9.01
CA ALA A 154 20.15 13.09 -8.41
C ALA A 154 21.39 13.97 -8.40
N LYS A 155 21.41 14.98 -9.27
CA LYS A 155 22.38 16.07 -9.14
C LYS A 155 21.91 17.05 -8.07
N GLU A 156 22.86 17.67 -7.39
CA GLU A 156 22.58 18.71 -6.40
C GLU A 156 21.65 19.79 -6.98
N GLY A 157 20.55 20.06 -6.28
CA GLY A 157 19.57 21.09 -6.65
C GLY A 157 18.50 20.67 -7.68
N GLN A 158 18.52 19.44 -8.19
CA GLN A 158 17.48 18.97 -9.12
C GLN A 158 16.25 18.41 -8.39
N LYS A 159 15.06 18.73 -8.91
CA LYS A 159 13.80 18.12 -8.47
C LYS A 159 13.59 16.81 -9.22
N ILE A 160 13.34 15.73 -8.48
CA ILE A 160 13.21 14.38 -9.03
C ILE A 160 11.92 13.77 -8.53
N VAL A 161 11.20 13.12 -9.45
CA VAL A 161 10.03 12.32 -9.12
C VAL A 161 10.36 10.88 -9.47
N ALA A 162 10.48 10.04 -8.44
CA ALA A 162 10.73 8.61 -8.59
C ALA A 162 9.42 7.84 -8.40
N VAL A 163 9.06 7.05 -9.41
CA VAL A 163 7.87 6.18 -9.36
C VAL A 163 8.34 4.76 -9.02
N VAL A 164 7.92 4.28 -7.85
CA VAL A 164 8.27 2.96 -7.32
C VAL A 164 7.01 2.20 -6.90
N ASN A 165 7.10 0.87 -6.86
CA ASN A 165 6.03 0.06 -6.28
C ASN A 165 5.86 0.41 -4.79
N GLN A 166 4.61 0.43 -4.33
CA GLN A 166 4.17 0.82 -3.00
C GLN A 166 4.93 0.10 -1.88
N TRP A 167 5.27 -1.18 -2.06
CA TRP A 167 6.01 -1.94 -1.04
C TRP A 167 7.48 -1.52 -0.85
N HIS A 168 8.02 -0.67 -1.74
CA HIS A 168 9.38 -0.15 -1.67
C HIS A 168 9.37 1.28 -1.10
N MET A 169 8.20 1.92 -1.03
CA MET A 169 8.06 3.31 -0.59
C MET A 169 8.63 3.48 0.82
N GLU A 170 8.19 2.65 1.77
CA GLU A 170 8.61 2.74 3.17
C GLU A 170 10.13 2.54 3.31
N GLY A 171 10.70 1.50 2.68
CA GLY A 171 12.13 1.23 2.75
C GLY A 171 13.00 2.33 2.14
N ILE A 172 12.59 2.90 1.00
CA ILE A 172 13.27 4.04 0.38
C ILE A 172 13.16 5.28 1.26
N GLU A 173 12.00 5.53 1.84
CA GLU A 173 11.76 6.66 2.73
C GLU A 173 12.63 6.57 3.99
N HIS A 174 12.76 5.39 4.61
CA HIS A 174 13.67 5.20 5.74
C HIS A 174 15.13 5.46 5.37
N LEU A 175 15.58 5.01 4.20
CA LEU A 175 16.94 5.29 3.72
C LEU A 175 17.15 6.78 3.45
N TRP A 176 16.14 7.44 2.88
CA TRP A 176 16.15 8.87 2.62
C TRP A 176 16.21 9.68 3.92
N ALA A 177 15.32 9.37 4.85
CA ALA A 177 15.27 9.93 6.19
C ALA A 177 16.61 9.80 6.92
N HIS A 178 17.22 8.61 6.87
CA HIS A 178 18.51 8.34 7.47
C HIS A 178 19.66 9.16 6.86
N GLU A 179 19.69 9.34 5.53
CA GLU A 179 20.77 10.08 4.85
C GLU A 179 20.64 11.60 5.04
N TYR A 180 19.42 12.14 5.02
CA TYR A 180 19.16 13.58 5.09
C TYR A 180 18.72 14.07 6.48
N GLY A 181 18.71 13.20 7.49
CA GLY A 181 18.32 13.54 8.87
C GLY A 181 16.85 13.94 9.04
N MET A 182 15.97 13.44 8.17
CA MET A 182 14.53 13.67 8.24
C MET A 182 13.85 12.53 9.02
N LEU A 183 12.64 12.76 9.54
CA LEU A 183 11.81 11.68 10.07
C LEU A 183 11.02 11.03 8.91
N PRO A 184 10.96 9.70 8.84
CA PRO A 184 10.15 9.01 7.83
C PRO A 184 8.66 9.22 8.14
N ARG A 185 7.82 9.44 7.12
CA ARG A 185 6.36 9.62 7.31
C ARG A 185 5.66 8.38 7.89
N SER A 186 6.26 7.20 7.76
CA SER A 186 5.76 5.94 8.33
C SER A 186 5.87 5.88 9.86
N GLN A 187 6.77 6.66 10.45
CA GLN A 187 6.75 6.89 11.90
C GLN A 187 5.67 7.92 12.17
N SER A 188 4.57 7.46 12.77
CA SER A 188 3.55 8.35 13.32
C SER A 188 4.28 9.44 14.09
N ILE A 189 3.96 10.70 13.80
CA ILE A 189 4.30 11.84 14.63
C ILE A 189 4.05 11.40 16.08
N THR A 190 5.13 11.23 16.85
CA THR A 190 5.05 10.84 18.26
C THR A 190 4.70 12.02 19.14
N GLU A 191 4.46 13.20 18.55
CA GLU A 191 3.70 14.22 19.26
C GLU A 191 2.37 13.57 19.61
N GLU A 192 2.13 13.47 20.91
CA GLU A 192 0.85 13.11 21.49
C GLU A 192 -0.16 14.07 20.87
N ILE A 193 -0.81 13.65 19.76
CA ILE A 193 -1.91 14.39 19.17
C ILE A 193 -2.89 14.52 20.31
N ASP A 194 -3.04 15.72 20.86
CA ASP A 194 -4.04 15.96 21.88
C ASP A 194 -5.35 16.07 21.10
N PRO A 195 -6.18 15.01 21.07
CA PRO A 195 -7.36 15.00 20.20
C PRO A 195 -8.34 16.11 20.60
N ILE A 196 -8.19 16.70 21.80
CA ILE A 196 -8.99 17.80 22.33
C ILE A 196 -8.26 19.13 22.15
N GLY A 197 -6.95 19.17 22.40
CA GLY A 197 -6.11 20.37 22.31
C GLY A 197 -5.80 20.83 20.88
N ASP A 198 -5.61 19.88 19.97
CA ASP A 198 -5.33 20.14 18.54
C ASP A 198 -6.60 20.30 17.70
N MET A 199 -7.78 20.00 18.28
CA MET A 199 -9.05 20.26 17.63
C MET A 199 -9.34 21.76 17.71
N PRO A 200 -9.63 22.45 16.59
CA PRO A 200 -10.08 23.84 16.62
C PRO A 200 -11.53 23.89 17.12
N LEU A 201 -11.73 23.62 18.42
CA LEU A 201 -13.05 23.47 19.06
C LEU A 201 -13.94 24.69 18.82
N LYS A 202 -13.35 25.89 18.78
CA LYS A 202 -14.08 27.12 18.52
C LYS A 202 -14.65 27.15 17.11
N GLU A 203 -13.87 26.74 16.10
CA GLU A 203 -14.31 26.69 14.71
C GLU A 203 -15.32 25.56 14.52
N GLY A 204 -15.06 24.37 15.08
CA GLY A 204 -16.01 23.25 15.04
C GLY A 204 -17.35 23.56 15.73
N LEU A 205 -17.33 24.22 16.89
CA LEU A 205 -18.56 24.69 17.57
C LEU A 205 -19.28 25.75 16.75
N PHE A 206 -18.54 26.68 16.14
CA PHE A 206 -19.13 27.72 15.30
C PHE A 206 -19.77 27.12 14.06
N ASP A 207 -19.13 26.15 13.41
CA ASP A 207 -19.68 25.43 12.27
C ASP A 207 -20.93 24.64 12.65
N MET A 208 -20.92 23.92 13.78
CA MET A 208 -22.11 23.22 14.27
C MET A 208 -23.27 24.19 14.52
N LEU A 209 -23.00 25.33 15.16
CA LEU A 209 -23.99 26.35 15.48
C LEU A 209 -24.52 27.03 14.22
N TYR A 210 -23.64 27.37 13.29
CA TYR A 210 -23.99 27.95 12.00
C TYR A 210 -24.88 26.99 11.19
N ASN A 211 -24.54 25.70 11.16
CA ASN A 211 -25.35 24.69 10.48
C ASN A 211 -26.71 24.47 11.17
N ALA A 212 -26.78 24.54 12.50
CA ALA A 212 -28.05 24.48 13.22
C ALA A 212 -28.93 25.69 12.88
N PHE A 213 -28.36 26.89 12.91
CA PHE A 213 -29.06 28.14 12.60
C PHE A 213 -29.55 28.20 11.15
N GLN A 214 -28.70 27.81 10.18
CA GLN A 214 -29.08 27.73 8.77
C GLN A 214 -30.21 26.72 8.54
N ARG A 215 -30.23 25.61 9.30
CA ARG A 215 -31.33 24.64 9.26
C ARG A 215 -32.61 25.23 9.80
N GLU A 216 -32.57 25.91 10.94
CA GLU A 216 -33.75 26.58 11.50
C GLU A 216 -34.30 27.64 10.56
N LEU A 217 -33.46 28.47 9.95
CA LEU A 217 -33.88 29.47 8.96
C LEU A 217 -34.57 28.84 7.74
N LYS A 218 -34.00 27.75 7.20
CA LYS A 218 -34.61 27.03 6.07
C LYS A 218 -35.94 26.38 6.47
N ASN A 219 -35.98 25.71 7.63
CA ASN A 219 -37.20 25.08 8.15
C ASN A 219 -38.27 26.11 8.54
N ALA A 220 -37.91 27.33 8.93
CA ALA A 220 -38.88 28.39 9.18
C ALA A 220 -39.58 28.85 7.90
N HIS A 221 -38.92 28.72 6.74
CA HIS A 221 -39.51 29.04 5.43
C HIS A 221 -40.22 27.84 4.78
N SER A 222 -39.78 26.61 5.05
CA SER A 222 -40.40 25.39 4.56
C SER A 222 -41.04 24.63 5.73
N ASN A 223 -42.37 24.50 5.77
CA ASN A 223 -43.13 23.71 6.78
C ASN A 223 -42.85 22.18 6.70
N THR A 224 -41.63 21.77 6.41
CA THR A 224 -41.16 20.40 6.24
C THR A 224 -40.00 20.15 7.19
N THR A 225 -39.97 18.98 7.85
CA THR A 225 -38.85 18.57 8.69
C THR A 225 -37.59 18.35 7.84
N PRO A 226 -36.39 18.69 8.35
CA PRO A 226 -35.15 18.57 7.59
C PRO A 226 -34.79 17.10 7.33
N ALA A 227 -34.38 16.80 6.10
CA ALA A 227 -34.15 15.43 5.64
C ALA A 227 -32.80 14.79 6.05
N SER A 228 -31.88 15.54 6.66
CA SER A 228 -30.63 14.98 7.22
C SER A 228 -30.05 15.88 8.33
N TYR A 229 -29.33 15.26 9.28
CA TYR A 229 -28.62 15.95 10.37
C TYR A 229 -27.19 16.34 10.04
N SER A 230 -26.78 16.12 8.80
CA SER A 230 -25.42 16.33 8.36
C SER A 230 -25.02 17.79 8.14
N ASN A 231 -23.71 18.00 8.00
CA ASN A 231 -23.07 19.31 7.91
C ASN A 231 -23.31 19.92 6.51
N MET A 232 -24.06 21.03 6.43
CA MET A 232 -24.44 21.64 5.14
C MET A 232 -23.26 22.18 4.33
N MET A 233 -22.09 22.33 4.96
CA MET A 233 -20.87 22.83 4.33
C MET A 233 -20.10 21.74 3.58
N ASN A 234 -20.29 20.46 3.96
CA ASN A 234 -19.75 19.33 3.21
C ASN A 234 -20.71 18.97 2.07
N THR A 235 -20.40 19.38 0.85
CA THR A 235 -21.22 19.11 -0.35
C THR A 235 -21.28 17.62 -0.71
N TYR A 236 -20.49 16.77 -0.06
CA TYR A 236 -20.54 15.32 -0.23
C TYR A 236 -21.65 14.69 0.62
N HIS A 237 -22.90 14.96 0.25
CA HIS A 237 -24.05 14.20 0.74
C HIS A 237 -24.46 13.11 -0.24
N ARG A 238 -24.13 11.87 0.12
CA ARG A 238 -24.62 10.63 -0.51
C ARG A 238 -25.56 9.85 0.43
N GLU A 239 -26.33 10.56 1.27
CA GLU A 239 -27.20 9.94 2.29
C GLU A 239 -28.62 9.60 1.78
N GLN A 240 -28.94 9.80 0.50
CA GLN A 240 -30.26 9.45 -0.08
C GLN A 240 -30.21 8.51 -1.30
N ASN A 241 -29.13 7.77 -1.55
CA ASN A 241 -29.12 6.74 -2.59
C ASN A 241 -29.66 5.39 -2.09
N TRP A 242 -30.89 5.38 -1.59
CA TRP A 242 -31.70 4.15 -1.47
C TRP A 242 -32.61 3.95 -2.70
N GLN A 243 -32.36 4.68 -3.79
CA GLN A 243 -33.10 4.57 -5.04
C GLN A 243 -32.11 4.51 -6.21
N TYR A 244 -32.28 3.50 -7.08
CA TYR A 244 -31.52 3.16 -8.29
C TYR A 244 -30.46 2.04 -8.21
N GLU A 245 -30.89 0.82 -7.87
CA GLU A 245 -30.38 -0.42 -8.52
C GLU A 245 -31.52 -1.39 -8.90
N HIS A 246 -32.72 -0.88 -9.24
CA HIS A 246 -33.85 -1.71 -9.72
C HIS A 246 -34.46 -1.25 -11.04
N ARG A 247 -33.70 -0.59 -11.93
CA ARG A 247 -34.12 -0.39 -13.33
C ARG A 247 -32.94 -0.42 -14.29
N ASN A 248 -32.58 -1.64 -14.69
CA ASN A 248 -32.37 -2.13 -16.06
C ASN A 248 -31.89 -3.58 -15.86
N MET A 249 -32.83 -4.54 -15.96
CA MET A 249 -32.95 -5.43 -17.13
C MET A 249 -31.64 -6.15 -17.46
#